data_AF-A0AAU7X9R9-F1
#
_entry.id   AF-A0AAU7X9R9-F1
#
_cell.length_a   1.000
_cell.length_b   1.000
_cell.length_c   1.000
_cell.angle_alpha   90.00
_cell.angle_beta   90.00
_cell.angle_gamma   90.00
#
_symmetry.space_group_name_H-M   'P 1'
#
loop_
_entity.id
_entity.type
_entity.pdbx_description
1 polymer ?
#
loop_
_entity_poly.entity_id
_entity_poly.type
_entity_poly.pdbx_seq_one_letter_code
_entity_poly.pdbx_strand_id
1 'polypeptide(L)'
;MRLLVAGRTRADFERAFATLDRLAETVAGRGQPAAIPAAARAGGLRVEPERRYRLKDFGLRSTVFDGRLYRVAFDMQLPADFYPADTDKVRIGLEGGYAAGLSPDARIAVLVNGLTVSVLPMPDPRGQIFADRPLLLPLGAFRPGLNRIEITAAVPAPADKTCDTVADRGRDRFLSLAETSITIPPLPRIGQVPELAGLSGISATGTGATIHVPHPDLDTLSAAATLVARLTVTAGRPASWPLRFGNPDEEAGASILIGAAPDIGPGIAAPYGALVGETLARWASQPPAPAPNVSGGTMRPTPLDRRIAALASGGRAGTDPMTTGSILSRAIGTAGSDDPERSSESLRERWRATATRSGLIDGWIASAARLLGGIGASDGQRAADVRPPATATLIVAQTAAPDRSAGWTLVTAPTAAGLFDAIADATAPDAWLQWHGAALVVDGADASLTAVPAARPTLIASGPWSAGNARLVLAAWLSRNPLAYALAGLVAAIAAGLGIAGALARSGQRA
;
A
#
# COMPACT_ATOMS: atom_id res chain seq x y z
N MET A 1 -21.07 14.95 -6.62
CA MET A 1 -20.81 16.40 -6.66
C MET A 1 -19.57 16.62 -7.50
N ARG A 2 -19.66 17.39 -8.58
CA ARG A 2 -18.51 17.73 -9.44
C ARG A 2 -18.16 19.19 -9.15
N LEU A 3 -16.91 19.47 -8.83
CA LEU A 3 -16.41 20.82 -8.59
C LEU A 3 -15.49 21.19 -9.75
N LEU A 4 -15.85 22.21 -10.51
CA LEU A 4 -15.02 22.75 -11.58
C LEU A 4 -14.47 24.10 -11.12
N VAL A 5 -13.15 24.22 -11.06
CA VAL A 5 -12.46 25.50 -10.85
C VAL A 5 -11.76 25.85 -12.15
N ALA A 6 -12.10 27.00 -12.72
CA ALA A 6 -11.54 27.46 -13.98
C ALA A 6 -11.21 28.96 -13.89
N GLY A 7 -10.19 29.39 -14.64
CA GLY A 7 -9.81 30.79 -14.80
C GLY A 7 -9.43 31.07 -16.25
N ARG A 8 -9.64 32.30 -16.72
CA ARG A 8 -9.30 32.70 -18.10
C ARG A 8 -7.79 32.88 -18.28
N THR A 9 -7.11 33.25 -17.20
CA THR A 9 -5.65 33.32 -17.09
C THR A 9 -5.18 32.46 -15.91
N ARG A 10 -3.88 32.17 -15.87
CA ARG A 10 -3.27 31.49 -14.71
C ARG A 10 -3.53 32.24 -13.40
N ALA A 11 -3.40 33.57 -13.41
CA ALA A 11 -3.66 34.39 -12.24
C ALA A 11 -5.14 34.36 -11.81
N ASP A 12 -6.08 34.27 -12.76
CA ASP A 12 -7.50 34.08 -12.43
C ASP A 12 -7.76 32.71 -11.82
N PHE A 13 -7.13 31.66 -12.35
CA PHE A 13 -7.25 30.31 -11.81
C PHE A 13 -6.69 30.24 -10.38
N GLU A 14 -5.49 30.78 -10.14
CA GLU A 14 -4.87 30.82 -8.81
C GLU A 14 -5.74 31.61 -7.81
N ARG A 15 -6.34 32.74 -8.23
CA ARG A 15 -7.30 33.49 -7.41
C ARG A 15 -8.59 32.71 -7.13
N ALA A 16 -9.14 32.03 -8.13
CA ALA A 16 -10.34 31.20 -7.98
C ALA A 16 -10.07 30.02 -7.03
N PHE A 17 -8.91 29.38 -7.16
CA PHE A 17 -8.46 28.28 -6.31
C PHE A 17 -8.24 28.75 -4.87
N ALA A 18 -7.53 29.86 -4.65
CA ALA A 18 -7.36 30.44 -3.31
C ALA A 18 -8.69 30.87 -2.65
N THR A 19 -9.70 31.20 -3.46
CA THR A 19 -11.05 31.48 -2.95
C THR A 19 -11.75 30.20 -2.55
N LEU A 20 -11.60 29.13 -3.33
CA LEU A 20 -12.09 27.80 -2.98
C LEU A 20 -11.46 27.30 -1.67
N ASP A 21 -10.14 27.42 -1.50
CA ASP A 21 -9.45 26.99 -0.28
C ASP A 21 -9.99 27.72 0.95
N ARG A 22 -10.14 29.05 0.87
CA ARG A 22 -10.76 29.83 1.95
C ARG A 22 -12.20 29.40 2.22
N LEU A 23 -12.99 29.12 1.19
CA LEU A 23 -14.36 28.60 1.37
C LEU A 23 -14.33 27.22 2.05
N ALA A 24 -13.42 26.33 1.65
CA ALA A 24 -13.25 25.02 2.23
C ALA A 24 -12.93 25.09 3.73
N GLU A 25 -12.10 26.05 4.16
CA GLU A 25 -11.83 26.32 5.58
C GLU A 25 -13.10 26.73 6.34
N THR A 26 -13.96 27.57 5.75
CA THR A 26 -15.22 27.99 6.41
C THR A 26 -16.25 26.88 6.58
N VAL A 27 -16.19 25.85 5.74
CA VAL A 27 -17.06 24.66 5.83
C VAL A 27 -16.37 23.44 6.43
N ALA A 28 -15.09 23.56 6.82
CA ALA A 28 -14.37 22.49 7.49
C ALA A 28 -15.11 22.09 8.77
N GLY A 29 -15.39 20.79 8.91
CA GLY A 29 -16.17 20.26 10.04
C GLY A 29 -17.69 20.42 9.92
N ARG A 30 -18.21 21.08 8.87
CA ARG A 30 -19.65 21.15 8.58
C ARG A 30 -20.04 20.00 7.65
N GLY A 31 -21.03 19.21 8.06
CA GLY A 31 -21.51 18.07 7.29
C GLY A 31 -22.23 17.06 8.17
N GLN A 32 -22.68 15.95 7.59
CA GLN A 32 -23.17 14.84 8.42
C GLN A 32 -22.02 14.36 9.33
N PRO A 33 -22.21 14.26 10.65
CA PRO A 33 -21.14 13.85 11.57
C PRO A 33 -20.49 12.50 11.24
N ALA A 34 -21.22 11.62 10.55
CA ALA A 34 -20.70 10.35 10.06
C ALA A 34 -19.88 10.49 8.76
N ALA A 35 -20.16 11.50 7.93
CA ALA A 35 -19.54 11.66 6.61
C ALA A 35 -18.12 12.26 6.69
N ILE A 36 -17.87 13.18 7.63
CA ILE A 36 -16.54 13.83 7.76
C ILE A 36 -15.46 12.80 8.13
N PRO A 37 -15.65 11.95 9.17
CA PRO A 37 -14.67 10.91 9.49
C PRO A 37 -14.60 9.81 8.42
N ALA A 38 -15.69 9.55 7.68
CA ALA A 38 -15.66 8.60 6.57
C ALA A 38 -14.81 9.12 5.40
N ALA A 39 -14.97 10.41 5.04
CA ALA A 39 -14.17 11.05 4.01
C ALA A 39 -12.67 11.07 4.37
N ALA A 40 -12.34 11.37 5.63
CA ALA A 40 -10.96 11.34 6.13
C ALA A 40 -10.30 9.94 6.03
N ARG A 41 -11.11 8.87 5.96
CA ARG A 41 -10.65 7.48 5.85
C ARG A 41 -10.77 6.89 4.44
N ALA A 42 -11.24 7.66 3.46
CA ALA A 42 -11.47 7.15 2.10
C ALA A 42 -10.21 6.61 1.41
N GLY A 43 -9.01 6.93 1.93
CA GLY A 43 -7.73 6.36 1.51
C GLY A 43 -7.12 5.38 2.50
N GLY A 44 -7.88 4.87 3.47
CA GLY A 44 -7.41 4.06 4.60
C GLY A 44 -6.94 4.90 5.80
N LEU A 45 -7.08 4.34 7.01
CA LEU A 45 -6.67 5.01 8.24
C LEU A 45 -5.14 4.90 8.40
N ARG A 46 -4.45 6.03 8.56
CA ARG A 46 -3.02 6.03 8.87
C ARG A 46 -2.78 5.51 10.29
N VAL A 47 -2.03 4.43 10.40
CA VAL A 47 -1.72 3.80 11.68
C VAL A 47 -0.28 4.10 12.11
N GLU A 48 -0.12 4.23 13.42
CA GLU A 48 1.15 4.47 14.09
C GLU A 48 1.68 3.16 14.69
N PRO A 49 3.02 2.95 14.69
CA PRO A 49 3.65 1.85 15.42
C PRO A 49 3.29 1.87 16.90
N GLU A 50 3.27 0.70 17.53
CA GLU A 50 3.08 0.52 18.98
C GLU A 50 1.74 1.07 19.51
N ARG A 51 0.77 1.30 18.61
CA ARG A 51 -0.55 1.81 18.94
C ARG A 51 -1.62 0.74 18.74
N ARG A 52 -2.65 0.80 19.59
CA ARG A 52 -3.84 -0.04 19.51
C ARG A 52 -4.99 0.76 18.91
N TYR A 53 -5.63 0.17 17.91
CA TYR A 53 -6.85 0.62 17.24
C TYR A 53 -7.98 -0.38 17.50
N ARG A 54 -9.21 0.01 17.18
CA ARG A 54 -10.40 -0.85 17.21
C ARG A 54 -11.13 -0.76 15.88
N LEU A 55 -11.96 -1.76 15.53
CA LEU A 55 -12.74 -1.73 14.28
C LEU A 55 -13.61 -0.45 14.15
N LYS A 56 -14.14 0.08 15.27
CA LYS A 56 -14.86 1.37 15.26
C LYS A 56 -14.02 2.56 14.80
N ASP A 57 -12.70 2.53 15.01
CA ASP A 57 -11.80 3.60 14.59
C ASP A 57 -11.66 3.63 13.06
N PHE A 58 -11.89 2.49 12.41
CA PHE A 58 -12.00 2.34 10.95
C PHE A 58 -13.41 2.62 10.40
N GLY A 59 -14.36 2.98 11.28
CA GLY A 59 -15.75 3.28 10.89
C GLY A 59 -16.68 2.06 10.87
N LEU A 60 -16.20 0.89 11.30
CA LEU A 60 -17.00 -0.33 11.37
C LEU A 60 -17.86 -0.36 12.64
N ARG A 61 -18.94 -1.14 12.62
CA ARG A 61 -19.90 -1.25 13.72
C ARG A 61 -20.11 -2.69 14.14
N SER A 62 -20.55 -2.89 15.37
CA SER A 62 -20.93 -4.20 15.87
C SER A 62 -22.12 -4.72 15.06
N THR A 63 -22.02 -5.95 14.60
CA THR A 63 -22.98 -6.55 13.67
C THR A 63 -23.32 -7.96 14.13
N VAL A 64 -24.61 -8.23 14.21
CA VAL A 64 -25.16 -9.58 14.33
C VAL A 64 -25.43 -10.10 12.92
N PHE A 65 -24.99 -11.31 12.64
CA PHE A 65 -25.03 -11.90 11.30
C PHE A 65 -25.69 -13.27 11.33
N ASP A 66 -26.67 -13.46 10.45
CA ASP A 66 -27.53 -14.65 10.34
C ASP A 66 -27.29 -15.45 9.04
N GLY A 67 -26.40 -14.97 8.17
CA GLY A 67 -26.05 -15.65 6.91
C GLY A 67 -24.95 -16.72 7.06
N ARG A 68 -24.42 -17.19 5.93
CA ARG A 68 -23.40 -18.26 5.86
C ARG A 68 -21.96 -17.76 5.80
N LEU A 69 -21.75 -16.56 5.24
CA LEU A 69 -20.44 -15.97 5.04
C LEU A 69 -20.48 -14.49 5.42
N TYR A 70 -19.99 -14.19 6.61
CA TYR A 70 -19.77 -12.82 7.04
C TYR A 70 -18.47 -12.30 6.42
N ARG A 71 -18.49 -11.05 5.94
CA ARG A 71 -17.30 -10.36 5.45
C ARG A 71 -17.31 -8.92 5.92
N VAL A 72 -16.19 -8.47 6.45
CA VAL A 72 -15.94 -7.07 6.74
C VAL A 72 -14.52 -6.74 6.32
N ALA A 73 -14.32 -5.57 5.72
CA ALA A 73 -13.01 -5.11 5.31
C ALA A 73 -12.76 -3.68 5.79
N PHE A 74 -11.49 -3.38 6.03
CA PHE A 74 -11.03 -2.04 6.35
C PHE A 74 -9.63 -1.83 5.79
N ASP A 75 -9.32 -0.57 5.52
CA ASP A 75 -8.03 -0.19 4.94
C ASP A 75 -7.20 0.59 5.97
N MET A 76 -5.92 0.27 6.02
CA MET A 76 -4.95 0.97 6.86
C MET A 76 -3.72 1.38 6.06
N GLN A 77 -3.16 2.56 6.36
CA GLN A 77 -1.90 3.01 5.78
C GLN A 77 -0.76 2.78 6.78
N LEU A 78 0.16 1.90 6.42
CA LEU A 78 1.48 1.80 7.04
C LEU A 78 2.41 2.89 6.49
N PRO A 79 3.51 3.22 7.20
CA PRO A 79 4.52 4.12 6.68
C PRO A 79 5.05 3.65 5.31
N ALA A 80 5.32 4.58 4.40
CA ALA A 80 5.77 4.25 3.05
C ALA A 80 7.22 3.73 2.97
N ASP A 81 7.99 3.94 4.03
CA ASP A 81 9.32 3.38 4.27
C ASP A 81 9.28 2.19 5.24
N PHE A 82 8.12 1.58 5.47
CA PHE A 82 8.03 0.30 6.18
C PHE A 82 8.78 -0.79 5.41
N TYR A 83 9.52 -1.64 6.14
CA TYR A 83 10.24 -2.77 5.56
C TYR A 83 9.56 -4.11 5.92
N PRO A 84 8.76 -4.71 5.02
CA PRO A 84 7.97 -5.89 5.37
C PRO A 84 8.85 -7.12 5.65
N ALA A 85 8.77 -7.72 6.83
CA ALA A 85 9.49 -8.97 7.11
C ALA A 85 8.82 -9.71 8.26
N ASP A 86 9.02 -11.03 8.33
CA ASP A 86 8.39 -11.90 9.34
C ASP A 86 9.13 -11.87 10.67
N THR A 87 9.36 -10.66 11.19
CA THR A 87 10.05 -10.41 12.47
C THR A 87 9.10 -10.19 13.63
N ASP A 88 7.93 -9.63 13.35
CA ASP A 88 6.87 -9.37 14.32
C ASP A 88 5.50 -9.55 13.66
N LYS A 89 4.43 -9.42 14.43
CA LYS A 89 3.06 -9.69 13.97
C LYS A 89 2.09 -8.59 14.39
N VAL A 90 1.24 -8.15 13.47
CA VAL A 90 0.05 -7.36 13.83
C VAL A 90 -0.91 -8.29 14.57
N ARG A 91 -1.30 -7.88 15.78
CA ARG A 91 -2.23 -8.67 16.61
C ARG A 91 -3.64 -8.15 16.45
N ILE A 92 -4.54 -9.00 15.97
CA ILE A 92 -5.98 -8.77 16.06
C ILE A 92 -6.49 -9.49 17.32
N GLY A 93 -7.05 -8.74 18.27
CA GLY A 93 -7.80 -9.29 19.40
C GLY A 93 -9.27 -9.33 19.07
N LEU A 94 -9.78 -10.49 18.63
CA LEU A 94 -11.17 -10.64 18.22
C LEU A 94 -12.13 -10.58 19.41
N GLU A 95 -13.17 -9.76 19.25
CA GLU A 95 -14.29 -9.60 20.16
C GLU A 95 -15.58 -10.00 19.42
N GLY A 96 -16.35 -10.94 19.96
CA GLY A 96 -17.54 -11.44 19.27
C GLY A 96 -17.96 -12.84 19.69
N GLY A 97 -18.53 -13.61 18.77
CA GLY A 97 -18.90 -15.00 19.05
C GLY A 97 -19.60 -15.69 17.88
N TYR A 98 -19.89 -16.97 18.06
CA TYR A 98 -20.68 -17.75 17.13
C TYR A 98 -21.67 -18.66 17.87
N ALA A 99 -22.79 -18.95 17.23
CA ALA A 99 -23.87 -19.74 17.82
C ALA A 99 -23.62 -21.26 17.75
N ALA A 100 -24.39 -22.03 18.51
CA ALA A 100 -24.37 -23.48 18.46
C ALA A 100 -24.89 -24.03 17.11
N GLY A 101 -24.53 -25.28 16.79
CA GLY A 101 -25.10 -26.00 15.65
C GLY A 101 -24.47 -25.66 14.30
N LEU A 102 -23.29 -25.01 14.29
CA LEU A 102 -22.49 -24.85 13.09
C LEU A 102 -21.82 -26.18 12.69
N SER A 103 -21.49 -26.29 11.40
CA SER A 103 -20.69 -27.37 10.84
C SER A 103 -19.25 -27.32 11.38
N PRO A 104 -18.54 -28.46 11.49
CA PRO A 104 -17.11 -28.50 11.81
C PRO A 104 -16.23 -27.68 10.85
N ASP A 105 -16.72 -27.39 9.64
CA ASP A 105 -16.02 -26.57 8.64
C ASP A 105 -16.05 -25.06 8.94
N ALA A 106 -16.75 -24.64 10.01
CA ALA A 106 -16.87 -23.25 10.40
C ALA A 106 -15.51 -22.66 10.84
N ARG A 107 -15.20 -21.48 10.33
CA ARG A 107 -13.89 -20.83 10.49
C ARG A 107 -13.94 -19.33 10.30
N ILE A 108 -13.08 -18.63 11.03
CA ILE A 108 -12.72 -17.24 10.76
C ILE A 108 -11.42 -17.24 9.97
N ALA A 109 -11.33 -16.46 8.90
CA ALA A 109 -10.09 -16.23 8.18
C ALA A 109 -9.85 -14.73 8.03
N VAL A 110 -8.58 -14.33 8.17
CA VAL A 110 -8.14 -12.96 7.93
C VAL A 110 -7.27 -12.94 6.70
N LEU A 111 -7.65 -12.08 5.76
CA LEU A 111 -6.92 -11.83 4.53
C LEU A 111 -6.24 -10.47 4.64
N VAL A 112 -5.00 -10.39 4.18
CA VAL A 112 -4.26 -9.14 4.02
C VAL A 112 -3.90 -9.01 2.55
N ASN A 113 -4.37 -7.94 1.91
CA ASN A 113 -4.19 -7.70 0.47
C ASN A 113 -4.64 -8.89 -0.40
N GLY A 114 -5.74 -9.54 -0.01
CA GLY A 114 -6.31 -10.72 -0.68
C GLY A 114 -5.66 -12.06 -0.34
N LEU A 115 -4.57 -12.08 0.45
CA LEU A 115 -3.90 -13.30 0.87
C LEU A 115 -4.40 -13.75 2.25
N THR A 116 -4.87 -14.98 2.38
CA THR A 116 -5.24 -15.57 3.67
C THR A 116 -3.99 -15.80 4.53
N VAL A 117 -3.88 -15.07 5.63
CA VAL A 117 -2.68 -15.08 6.50
C VAL A 117 -2.92 -15.71 7.87
N SER A 118 -4.18 -15.79 8.30
CA SER A 118 -4.55 -16.40 9.58
C SER A 118 -5.92 -17.04 9.48
N VAL A 119 -6.07 -18.23 10.05
CA VAL A 119 -7.32 -18.98 10.08
C VAL A 119 -7.53 -19.51 11.49
N LEU A 120 -8.73 -19.31 12.02
CA LEU A 120 -9.17 -19.79 13.32
C LEU A 120 -10.40 -20.70 13.12
N PRO A 121 -10.27 -22.02 13.37
CA PRO A 121 -11.43 -22.91 13.35
C PRO A 121 -12.38 -22.60 14.50
N MET A 122 -13.66 -22.96 14.34
CA MET A 122 -14.72 -22.85 15.35
C MET A 122 -15.17 -24.25 15.83
N PRO A 123 -14.38 -24.95 16.65
CA PRO A 123 -14.58 -26.38 16.91
C PRO A 123 -15.67 -26.70 17.93
N ASP A 124 -16.09 -25.76 18.81
CA ASP A 124 -17.10 -26.07 19.84
C ASP A 124 -18.51 -26.04 19.21
N PRO A 125 -19.21 -27.18 19.12
CA PRO A 125 -20.55 -27.25 18.52
C PRO A 125 -21.62 -26.53 19.35
N ARG A 126 -21.33 -26.14 20.60
CA ARG A 126 -22.24 -25.39 21.48
C ARG A 126 -22.16 -23.87 21.28
N GLY A 127 -21.31 -23.40 20.37
CA GLY A 127 -21.03 -21.98 20.20
C GLY A 127 -19.98 -21.47 21.18
N GLN A 128 -19.47 -20.26 20.92
CA GLN A 128 -18.44 -19.65 21.75
C GLN A 128 -18.53 -18.11 21.70
N ILE A 129 -18.21 -17.46 22.81
CA ILE A 129 -17.93 -16.02 22.87
C ILE A 129 -16.42 -15.82 22.87
N PHE A 130 -15.95 -14.90 22.04
CA PHE A 130 -14.56 -14.45 21.96
C PHE A 130 -14.40 -13.19 22.80
N ALA A 131 -13.40 -13.21 23.69
CA ALA A 131 -12.88 -12.02 24.36
C ALA A 131 -11.37 -11.97 24.09
N ASP A 132 -10.91 -10.90 23.45
CA ASP A 132 -9.53 -10.66 22.99
C ASP A 132 -8.85 -11.90 22.35
N ARG A 133 -9.59 -12.70 21.56
CA ARG A 133 -9.05 -13.93 20.96
C ARG A 133 -7.97 -13.56 19.94
N PRO A 134 -6.69 -13.95 20.13
CA PRO A 134 -5.61 -13.44 19.31
C PRO A 134 -5.56 -14.13 17.94
N LEU A 135 -5.52 -13.32 16.89
CA LEU A 135 -5.06 -13.68 15.56
C LEU A 135 -3.79 -12.90 15.26
N LEU A 136 -2.74 -13.59 14.84
CA LEU A 136 -1.44 -12.99 14.58
C LEU A 136 -1.19 -12.94 13.07
N LEU A 137 -1.02 -11.73 12.54
CA LEU A 137 -0.78 -11.48 11.13
C LEU A 137 0.70 -11.14 10.94
N PRO A 138 1.48 -11.96 10.22
CA PRO A 138 2.90 -11.69 10.02
C PRO A 138 3.12 -10.40 9.24
N LEU A 139 4.11 -9.60 9.64
CA LEU A 139 4.43 -8.33 9.00
C LEU A 139 4.86 -8.48 7.53
N GLY A 140 5.38 -9.63 7.10
CA GLY A 140 5.73 -9.89 5.70
C GLY A 140 4.53 -9.98 4.75
N ALA A 141 3.30 -10.14 5.25
CA ALA A 141 2.09 -10.09 4.42
C ALA A 141 1.63 -8.65 4.09
N PHE A 142 2.15 -7.66 4.80
CA PHE A 142 1.82 -6.25 4.60
C PHE A 142 2.78 -5.61 3.60
N ARG A 143 2.37 -4.46 3.07
CA ARG A 143 3.13 -3.64 2.12
C ARG A 143 3.35 -2.25 2.70
N PRO A 144 4.37 -1.50 2.25
CA PRO A 144 4.44 -0.08 2.54
C PRO A 144 3.18 0.65 2.05
N GLY A 145 2.71 1.65 2.79
CA GLY A 145 1.51 2.39 2.39
C GLY A 145 0.20 1.62 2.63
N LEU A 146 -0.70 1.65 1.66
CA LEU A 146 -2.08 1.18 1.81
C LEU A 146 -2.17 -0.36 1.85
N ASN A 147 -2.88 -0.87 2.85
CA ASN A 147 -3.16 -2.29 3.02
C ASN A 147 -4.65 -2.50 3.30
N ARG A 148 -5.24 -3.49 2.62
CA ARG A 148 -6.62 -3.91 2.86
C ARG A 148 -6.65 -5.16 3.70
N ILE A 149 -7.38 -5.11 4.82
CA ILE A 149 -7.57 -6.25 5.72
C ILE A 149 -9.03 -6.67 5.62
N GLU A 150 -9.27 -7.95 5.37
CA GLU A 150 -10.59 -8.54 5.32
C GLU A 150 -10.71 -9.62 6.38
N ILE A 151 -11.72 -9.52 7.22
CA ILE A 151 -12.10 -10.55 8.19
C ILE A 151 -13.33 -11.25 7.63
N THR A 152 -13.20 -12.56 7.41
CA THR A 152 -14.26 -13.42 6.92
C THR A 152 -14.63 -14.44 7.99
N ALA A 153 -15.92 -14.71 8.17
CA ALA A 153 -16.38 -15.83 8.98
C ALA A 153 -17.30 -16.71 8.14
N ALA A 154 -16.82 -17.89 7.79
CA ALA A 154 -17.62 -18.94 7.18
C ALA A 154 -18.30 -19.72 8.31
N VAL A 155 -19.62 -19.61 8.40
CA VAL A 155 -20.46 -20.19 9.46
C VAL A 155 -21.57 -21.07 8.87
N PRO A 156 -21.20 -22.13 8.11
CA PRO A 156 -22.18 -23.07 7.57
C PRO A 156 -22.80 -23.88 8.71
N ALA A 157 -24.06 -24.27 8.57
CA ALA A 157 -24.80 -25.16 9.45
C ALA A 157 -25.26 -26.41 8.68
N PRO A 158 -25.47 -27.57 9.33
CA PRO A 158 -25.94 -28.77 8.65
C PRO A 158 -27.26 -28.58 7.87
N ALA A 159 -28.13 -27.69 8.37
CA ALA A 159 -29.39 -27.32 7.71
C ALA A 159 -29.18 -26.64 6.35
N ASP A 160 -28.00 -26.06 6.09
CA ASP A 160 -27.71 -25.36 4.83
C ASP A 160 -27.78 -26.28 3.60
N LYS A 161 -27.63 -27.59 3.80
CA LYS A 161 -27.64 -28.63 2.74
C LYS A 161 -28.97 -28.74 2.01
N THR A 162 -30.09 -28.38 2.65
CA THR A 162 -31.42 -28.45 2.03
C THR A 162 -31.78 -27.20 1.23
N CYS A 163 -30.90 -26.17 1.21
CA CYS A 163 -31.09 -24.90 0.50
C CYS A 163 -32.46 -24.22 0.74
N ASP A 164 -33.10 -24.49 1.88
CA ASP A 164 -34.37 -23.86 2.25
C ASP A 164 -34.11 -22.46 2.82
N THR A 165 -34.34 -21.44 1.99
CA THR A 165 -34.10 -20.03 2.36
C THR A 165 -35.18 -19.43 3.27
N VAL A 166 -36.27 -20.14 3.55
CA VAL A 166 -37.37 -19.66 4.40
C VAL A 166 -37.22 -20.18 5.83
N ALA A 167 -36.84 -21.45 6.00
CA ALA A 167 -36.61 -22.06 7.33
C ALA A 167 -35.36 -21.52 8.05
N ASP A 168 -34.44 -20.89 7.32
CA ASP A 168 -33.12 -20.49 7.81
C ASP A 168 -33.01 -18.99 8.19
N ARG A 169 -34.08 -18.22 8.00
CA ARG A 169 -34.10 -16.78 8.36
C ARG A 169 -34.22 -16.57 9.87
N GLY A 170 -33.41 -15.65 10.40
CA GLY A 170 -33.55 -15.14 11.77
C GLY A 170 -32.84 -15.92 12.87
N ARG A 171 -31.90 -16.82 12.53
CA ARG A 171 -30.99 -17.42 13.52
C ARG A 171 -29.66 -16.69 13.45
N ASP A 172 -29.34 -15.95 14.50
CA ASP A 172 -28.02 -15.33 14.66
C ASP A 172 -26.94 -16.42 14.68
N ARG A 173 -26.02 -16.38 13.72
CA ARG A 173 -24.94 -17.37 13.57
C ARG A 173 -23.60 -16.84 14.04
N PHE A 174 -23.38 -15.53 13.88
CA PHE A 174 -22.13 -14.88 14.18
C PHE A 174 -22.35 -13.47 14.75
N LEU A 175 -21.50 -13.08 15.68
CA LEU A 175 -21.44 -11.74 16.26
C LEU A 175 -20.04 -11.17 16.06
N SER A 176 -19.95 -10.02 15.40
CA SER A 176 -18.73 -9.23 15.26
C SER A 176 -18.86 -7.96 16.08
N LEU A 177 -17.94 -7.73 17.03
CA LEU A 177 -17.94 -6.51 17.85
C LEU A 177 -16.93 -5.49 17.34
N ALA A 178 -17.34 -4.22 17.32
CA ALA A 178 -16.49 -3.09 16.91
C ALA A 178 -15.31 -2.85 17.88
N GLU A 179 -15.34 -3.47 19.05
CA GLU A 179 -14.31 -3.51 20.08
C GLU A 179 -13.09 -4.34 19.68
N THR A 180 -13.22 -5.22 18.67
CA THR A 180 -12.11 -6.02 18.13
C THR A 180 -10.89 -5.12 17.92
N SER A 181 -9.80 -5.46 18.58
CA SER A 181 -8.61 -4.62 18.66
C SER A 181 -7.59 -4.97 17.60
N ILE A 182 -6.86 -3.97 17.07
CA ILE A 182 -5.77 -4.12 16.12
C ILE A 182 -4.56 -3.44 16.74
N THR A 183 -3.53 -4.21 17.09
CA THR A 183 -2.31 -3.69 17.72
C THR A 183 -1.17 -3.75 16.72
N ILE A 184 -0.60 -2.59 16.40
CA ILE A 184 0.53 -2.47 15.47
C ILE A 184 1.83 -2.65 16.25
N PRO A 185 2.72 -3.58 15.87
CA PRO A 185 4.02 -3.74 16.53
C PRO A 185 4.98 -2.59 16.13
N PRO A 186 6.18 -2.52 16.74
CA PRO A 186 7.26 -1.70 16.19
C PRO A 186 7.52 -2.06 14.72
N LEU A 187 7.69 -1.04 13.88
CA LEU A 187 7.88 -1.24 12.44
C LEU A 187 9.33 -0.92 12.05
N PRO A 188 10.05 -1.82 11.35
CA PRO A 188 11.32 -1.48 10.71
C PRO A 188 11.09 -0.42 9.62
N ARG A 189 11.89 0.65 9.64
CA ARG A 189 11.78 1.79 8.73
C ARG A 189 13.04 1.91 7.87
N ILE A 190 12.92 1.58 6.59
CA ILE A 190 13.93 1.81 5.57
C ILE A 190 13.26 1.82 4.19
N GLY A 191 13.60 2.80 3.36
CA GLY A 191 13.12 2.88 1.99
C GLY A 191 13.62 1.70 1.15
N GLN A 192 12.80 1.25 0.21
CA GLN A 192 13.14 0.19 -0.74
C GLN A 192 12.94 0.71 -2.15
N VAL A 193 13.91 0.45 -3.02
CA VAL A 193 13.78 0.70 -4.45
C VAL A 193 14.39 -0.47 -5.23
N PRO A 194 13.62 -1.14 -6.10
CA PRO A 194 12.28 -0.77 -6.54
C PRO A 194 11.18 -1.33 -5.62
N GLU A 195 10.19 -0.50 -5.28
CA GLU A 195 8.96 -0.83 -4.55
C GLU A 195 7.87 0.24 -4.81
N LEU A 196 6.94 -0.06 -5.72
CA LEU A 196 5.86 0.86 -6.12
C LEU A 196 4.89 1.22 -4.99
N ALA A 197 4.70 0.33 -4.01
CA ALA A 197 3.80 0.61 -2.88
C ALA A 197 4.33 1.78 -2.01
N GLY A 198 5.65 1.95 -1.98
CA GLY A 198 6.34 3.05 -1.31
C GLY A 198 6.29 4.39 -2.04
N LEU A 199 5.79 4.45 -3.29
CA LEU A 199 5.82 5.66 -4.13
C LEU A 199 5.08 6.85 -3.48
N SER A 200 3.99 6.58 -2.77
CA SER A 200 3.24 7.60 -2.01
C SER A 200 4.08 8.31 -0.94
N GLY A 201 5.15 7.66 -0.46
CA GLY A 201 6.09 8.19 0.53
C GLY A 201 7.08 9.21 0.00
N ILE A 202 7.26 9.34 -1.31
CA ILE A 202 8.28 10.24 -1.87
C ILE A 202 7.95 11.71 -1.56
N SER A 203 6.67 12.03 -1.38
CA SER A 203 6.22 13.36 -0.96
C SER A 203 6.25 13.58 0.56
N ALA A 204 6.81 12.64 1.33
CA ALA A 204 6.74 12.68 2.78
C ALA A 204 7.59 13.78 3.46
N THR A 205 8.37 14.53 2.69
CA THR A 205 9.13 15.69 3.18
C THR A 205 8.52 17.02 2.72
N GLY A 206 7.40 16.99 1.99
CA GLY A 206 6.74 18.16 1.41
C GLY A 206 7.15 18.46 -0.03
N THR A 207 8.28 17.91 -0.49
CA THR A 207 8.71 17.94 -1.89
C THR A 207 8.59 16.54 -2.46
N GLY A 208 7.80 16.39 -3.53
CA GLY A 208 7.68 15.14 -4.27
C GLY A 208 8.85 14.91 -5.23
N ALA A 209 8.77 13.82 -5.99
CA ALA A 209 9.69 13.56 -7.10
C ALA A 209 9.55 14.63 -8.20
N THR A 210 10.62 14.82 -8.98
CA THR A 210 10.52 15.61 -10.21
C THR A 210 9.73 14.82 -11.25
N ILE A 211 8.68 15.40 -11.80
CA ILE A 211 7.90 14.84 -12.90
C ILE A 211 8.58 15.21 -14.20
N HIS A 212 8.94 14.20 -14.98
CA HIS A 212 9.55 14.34 -16.30
C HIS A 212 8.53 13.94 -17.37
N VAL A 213 8.30 14.83 -18.33
CA VAL A 213 7.40 14.58 -19.46
C VAL A 213 8.19 14.80 -20.75
N PRO A 214 8.60 13.74 -21.47
CA PRO A 214 9.44 13.86 -22.66
C PRO A 214 8.79 14.68 -23.76
N HIS A 215 7.51 14.39 -24.02
CA HIS A 215 6.69 15.09 -25.00
C HIS A 215 5.47 15.71 -24.30
N PRO A 216 5.40 17.05 -24.14
CA PRO A 216 4.36 17.70 -23.35
C PRO A 216 3.07 17.91 -24.16
N ASP A 217 2.43 16.82 -24.58
CA ASP A 217 1.08 16.86 -25.15
C ASP A 217 -0.02 16.87 -24.06
N LEU A 218 -1.25 17.19 -24.46
CA LEU A 218 -2.38 17.32 -23.54
C LEU A 218 -2.70 16.02 -22.80
N ASP A 219 -2.65 14.88 -23.49
CA ASP A 219 -3.00 13.58 -22.90
C ASP A 219 -1.93 13.14 -21.89
N THR A 220 -0.64 13.29 -22.24
CA THR A 220 0.48 12.97 -21.34
C THR A 220 0.50 13.88 -20.10
N LEU A 221 0.27 15.19 -20.26
CA LEU A 221 0.16 16.12 -19.14
C LEU A 221 -1.04 15.82 -18.24
N SER A 222 -2.16 15.41 -18.83
CA SER A 222 -3.35 15.00 -18.08
C SER A 222 -3.13 13.72 -17.29
N ALA A 223 -2.41 12.74 -17.87
CA ALA A 223 -1.98 11.54 -17.17
C ALA A 223 -1.06 11.89 -15.98
N ALA A 224 -0.08 12.77 -16.21
CA ALA A 224 0.83 13.24 -15.16
C ALA A 224 0.08 13.92 -14.01
N ALA A 225 -0.84 14.83 -14.31
CA ALA A 225 -1.66 15.51 -13.32
C ALA A 225 -2.53 14.52 -12.52
N THR A 226 -3.10 13.51 -13.18
CA THR A 226 -3.92 12.46 -12.54
C THR A 226 -3.10 11.65 -11.54
N LEU A 227 -1.89 11.22 -11.94
CA LEU A 227 -1.00 10.47 -11.05
C LEU A 227 -0.53 11.32 -9.86
N VAL A 228 -0.12 12.57 -10.09
CA VAL A 228 0.30 13.50 -9.03
C VAL A 228 -0.85 13.77 -8.05
N ALA A 229 -2.07 13.95 -8.55
CA ALA A 229 -3.25 14.11 -7.70
C ALA A 229 -3.46 12.88 -6.82
N ARG A 230 -3.37 11.67 -7.40
CA ARG A 230 -3.49 10.42 -6.63
C ARG A 230 -2.41 10.28 -5.56
N LEU A 231 -1.16 10.58 -5.90
CA LEU A 231 -0.02 10.54 -4.97
C LEU A 231 -0.21 11.52 -3.81
N THR A 232 -0.64 12.74 -4.11
CA THR A 232 -0.86 13.80 -3.11
C THR A 232 -2.02 13.46 -2.18
N VAL A 233 -3.13 12.95 -2.72
CA VAL A 233 -4.28 12.47 -1.91
C VAL A 233 -3.87 11.31 -1.01
N THR A 234 -3.08 10.36 -1.52
CA THR A 234 -2.61 9.21 -0.73
C THR A 234 -1.64 9.63 0.37
N ALA A 235 -0.75 10.59 0.08
CA ALA A 235 0.17 11.15 1.06
C ALA A 235 -0.55 11.91 2.19
N GLY A 236 -1.80 12.34 1.96
CA GLY A 236 -2.63 13.04 2.95
C GLY A 236 -2.14 14.45 3.28
N ARG A 237 -1.26 15.02 2.43
CA ARG A 237 -0.78 16.40 2.53
C ARG A 237 -0.43 16.95 1.14
N PRO A 238 -0.59 18.26 0.91
CA PRO A 238 -0.06 18.91 -0.28
C PRO A 238 1.46 18.71 -0.37
N ALA A 239 1.96 18.51 -1.59
CA ALA A 239 3.38 18.43 -1.88
C ALA A 239 3.70 19.18 -3.17
N SER A 240 4.88 19.78 -3.25
CA SER A 240 5.36 20.39 -4.49
C SER A 240 5.97 19.33 -5.40
N TRP A 241 5.48 19.24 -6.64
CA TRP A 241 5.99 18.32 -7.65
C TRP A 241 6.60 19.13 -8.81
N PRO A 242 7.95 19.28 -8.85
CA PRO A 242 8.59 20.01 -9.94
C PRO A 242 8.30 19.32 -11.29
N LEU A 243 7.89 20.07 -12.29
CA LEU A 243 7.66 19.56 -13.65
C LEU A 243 8.82 19.98 -14.55
N ARG A 244 9.41 19.03 -15.26
CA ARG A 244 10.43 19.25 -16.30
C ARG A 244 9.99 18.57 -17.60
N PHE A 245 10.24 19.25 -18.71
CA PHE A 245 10.05 18.68 -20.04
C PHE A 245 11.35 18.01 -20.48
N GLY A 246 11.24 16.84 -21.11
CA GLY A 246 12.38 15.99 -21.43
C GLY A 246 12.63 14.88 -20.40
N ASN A 247 13.68 14.11 -20.65
CA ASN A 247 14.08 12.96 -19.83
C ASN A 247 14.87 13.40 -18.58
N PRO A 248 14.91 12.57 -17.52
CA PRO A 248 15.79 12.82 -16.38
C PRO A 248 17.26 12.69 -16.79
N ASP A 249 18.09 13.62 -16.32
CA ASP A 249 19.55 13.53 -16.41
C ASP A 249 20.08 12.49 -15.39
N GLU A 250 21.31 12.00 -15.55
CA GLU A 250 21.89 10.99 -14.64
C GLU A 250 22.03 11.46 -13.19
N GLU A 251 22.14 12.77 -12.97
CA GLU A 251 22.22 13.40 -11.65
C GLU A 251 20.83 13.70 -11.04
N ALA A 252 19.75 13.36 -11.74
CA ALA A 252 18.41 13.59 -11.22
C ALA A 252 18.15 12.69 -10.00
N GLY A 253 17.68 13.30 -8.91
CA GLY A 253 17.22 12.59 -7.72
C GLY A 253 15.92 11.81 -7.98
N ALA A 254 15.03 11.73 -6.98
CA ALA A 254 13.75 11.04 -7.15
C ALA A 254 12.95 11.62 -8.34
N SER A 255 12.64 10.77 -9.31
CA SER A 255 12.08 11.19 -10.61
C SER A 255 10.95 10.27 -11.04
N ILE A 256 9.89 10.83 -11.62
CA ILE A 256 8.79 10.08 -12.26
C ILE A 256 8.72 10.52 -13.72
N LEU A 257 9.06 9.63 -14.62
CA LEU A 257 9.02 9.81 -16.06
C LEU A 257 7.68 9.32 -16.61
N ILE A 258 6.94 10.18 -17.31
CA ILE A 258 5.60 9.90 -17.82
C ILE A 258 5.59 10.24 -19.30
N GLY A 259 5.40 9.24 -20.16
CA GLY A 259 5.42 9.43 -21.62
C GLY A 259 4.97 8.22 -22.41
N ALA A 260 4.52 8.45 -23.64
CA ALA A 260 4.14 7.38 -24.55
C ALA A 260 5.36 6.58 -25.00
N ALA A 261 5.17 5.31 -25.34
CA ALA A 261 6.24 4.40 -25.72
C ALA A 261 7.18 4.93 -26.83
N PRO A 262 6.69 5.63 -27.88
CA PRO A 262 7.56 6.22 -28.90
C PRO A 262 8.55 7.27 -28.35
N ASP A 263 8.22 7.90 -27.21
CA ASP A 263 9.07 8.90 -26.57
C ASP A 263 10.08 8.28 -25.59
N ILE A 264 9.95 6.98 -25.29
CA ILE A 264 10.83 6.25 -24.38
C ILE A 264 11.89 5.49 -25.18
N GLY A 265 13.04 6.12 -25.37
CA GLY A 265 14.18 5.51 -26.04
C GLY A 265 14.79 4.32 -25.27
N PRO A 266 15.54 3.43 -25.95
CA PRO A 266 16.10 2.22 -25.34
C PRO A 266 17.06 2.51 -24.18
N GLY A 267 17.81 3.62 -24.24
CA GLY A 267 18.70 4.03 -23.15
C GLY A 267 17.96 4.36 -21.85
N ILE A 268 16.73 4.90 -21.95
CA ILE A 268 15.88 5.22 -20.81
C ILE A 268 15.22 3.95 -20.26
N ALA A 269 14.85 3.01 -21.15
CA ALA A 269 14.19 1.77 -20.77
C ALA A 269 15.16 0.78 -20.09
N ALA A 270 16.44 0.77 -20.46
CA ALA A 270 17.41 -0.22 -20.02
C ALA A 270 17.51 -0.38 -18.49
N PRO A 271 17.56 0.69 -17.66
CA PRO A 271 17.59 0.58 -16.20
C PRO A 271 16.37 -0.08 -15.55
N TYR A 272 15.23 -0.15 -16.25
CA TYR A 272 13.99 -0.77 -15.77
C TYR A 272 13.90 -2.27 -16.08
N GLY A 273 14.90 -2.83 -16.78
CA GLY A 273 15.03 -4.26 -17.04
C GLY A 273 14.30 -4.79 -18.28
N ALA A 274 14.43 -6.09 -18.51
CA ALA A 274 13.99 -6.76 -19.74
C ALA A 274 12.47 -6.65 -19.97
N LEU A 275 11.65 -6.73 -18.91
CA LEU A 275 10.18 -6.60 -19.00
C LEU A 275 9.77 -5.32 -19.74
N VAL A 276 10.36 -4.18 -19.38
CA VAL A 276 10.06 -2.88 -19.99
C VAL A 276 10.57 -2.86 -21.42
N GLY A 277 11.82 -3.25 -21.65
CA GLY A 277 12.43 -3.27 -22.99
C GLY A 277 11.67 -4.15 -23.98
N GLU A 278 11.29 -5.36 -23.59
CA GLU A 278 10.49 -6.28 -24.41
C GLU A 278 9.11 -5.71 -24.74
N THR A 279 8.46 -5.06 -23.77
CA THR A 279 7.13 -4.49 -24.01
C THR A 279 7.19 -3.30 -24.96
N LEU A 280 8.15 -2.40 -24.78
CA LEU A 280 8.37 -1.28 -25.69
C LEU A 280 8.69 -1.75 -27.11
N ALA A 281 9.54 -2.77 -27.26
CA ALA A 281 9.84 -3.38 -28.56
C ALA A 281 8.58 -3.99 -29.22
N ARG A 282 7.69 -4.60 -28.43
CA ARG A 282 6.40 -5.11 -28.95
C ARG A 282 5.47 -3.98 -29.39
N TRP A 283 5.29 -2.96 -28.58
CA TRP A 283 4.46 -1.81 -28.96
C TRP A 283 5.01 -1.09 -30.19
N ALA A 284 6.34 -1.03 -30.36
CA ALA A 284 6.97 -0.46 -31.55
C ALA A 284 6.73 -1.30 -32.83
N SER A 285 6.53 -2.63 -32.69
CA SER A 285 6.29 -3.55 -33.81
C SER A 285 4.81 -3.80 -34.12
N GLN A 286 3.90 -3.36 -33.24
CA GLN A 286 2.47 -3.36 -33.48
C GLN A 286 2.04 -1.98 -34.01
N PRO A 287 1.32 -1.89 -35.14
CA PRO A 287 0.73 -0.63 -35.54
C PRO A 287 -0.22 -0.13 -34.43
N PRO A 288 -0.25 1.17 -34.11
CA PRO A 288 -1.19 1.69 -33.13
C PRO A 288 -2.60 1.26 -33.55
N ALA A 289 -3.36 0.67 -32.63
CA ALA A 289 -4.76 0.36 -32.89
C ALA A 289 -5.43 1.65 -33.41
N PRO A 290 -6.22 1.58 -34.50
CA PRO A 290 -6.87 2.77 -35.03
C PRO A 290 -7.63 3.43 -33.90
N ALA A 291 -7.38 4.72 -33.67
CA ALA A 291 -8.13 5.50 -32.71
C ALA A 291 -9.62 5.25 -32.99
N PRO A 292 -10.46 4.96 -31.98
CA PRO A 292 -11.88 4.78 -32.21
C PRO A 292 -12.38 5.99 -32.99
N ASN A 293 -13.01 5.75 -34.15
CA ASN A 293 -13.55 6.82 -34.99
C ASN A 293 -14.59 7.59 -34.18
N VAL A 294 -14.18 8.66 -33.50
CA VAL A 294 -15.09 9.61 -32.87
C VAL A 294 -15.59 10.56 -33.97
N SER A 295 -16.37 10.00 -34.89
CA SER A 295 -17.08 10.76 -35.92
C SER A 295 -18.26 11.47 -35.26
N GLY A 296 -18.00 12.65 -34.71
CA GLY A 296 -18.98 13.50 -34.06
C GLY A 296 -18.35 14.20 -32.86
N GLY A 297 -18.61 15.49 -32.64
CA GLY A 297 -18.04 16.29 -31.53
C GLY A 297 -18.45 15.85 -30.12
N THR A 298 -18.68 14.57 -29.87
CA THR A 298 -18.91 13.99 -28.55
C THR A 298 -17.60 13.94 -27.78
N MET A 299 -17.60 14.61 -26.62
CA MET A 299 -16.55 14.54 -25.60
C MET A 299 -16.14 13.08 -25.37
N ARG A 300 -14.83 12.80 -25.43
CA ARG A 300 -14.25 11.47 -25.14
C ARG A 300 -14.81 10.99 -23.80
N PRO A 301 -15.38 9.76 -23.72
CA PRO A 301 -16.02 9.29 -22.50
C PRO A 301 -15.00 9.30 -21.37
N THR A 302 -15.34 9.97 -20.26
CA THR A 302 -14.47 10.01 -19.10
C THR A 302 -14.31 8.59 -18.52
N PRO A 303 -13.27 8.32 -17.73
CA PRO A 303 -13.13 7.06 -17.00
C PRO A 303 -14.39 6.71 -16.18
N LEU A 304 -15.06 7.72 -15.63
CA LEU A 304 -16.35 7.54 -14.94
C LEU A 304 -17.47 7.14 -15.91
N ASP A 305 -17.55 7.76 -17.10
CA ASP A 305 -18.54 7.38 -18.12
C ASP A 305 -18.30 5.94 -18.62
N ARG A 306 -17.03 5.52 -18.73
CA ARG A 306 -16.66 4.13 -19.03
C ARG A 306 -17.08 3.18 -17.91
N ARG A 307 -16.88 3.54 -16.64
CA ARG A 307 -17.35 2.73 -15.49
C ARG A 307 -18.87 2.68 -15.41
N ILE A 308 -19.57 3.79 -15.65
CA ILE A 308 -21.04 3.82 -15.72
C ILE A 308 -21.54 2.96 -16.87
N ALA A 309 -20.90 3.03 -18.05
CA ALA A 309 -21.24 2.21 -19.20
C ALA A 309 -20.97 0.71 -18.94
N ALA A 310 -19.88 0.37 -18.26
CA ALA A 310 -19.57 -1.00 -17.84
C ALA A 310 -20.58 -1.54 -16.81
N LEU A 311 -21.01 -0.70 -15.86
CA LEU A 311 -22.08 -1.03 -14.91
C LEU A 311 -23.44 -1.19 -15.62
N ALA A 312 -23.70 -0.38 -16.64
CA ALA A 312 -24.94 -0.41 -17.41
C ALA A 312 -25.00 -1.56 -18.43
N SER A 313 -23.86 -2.03 -18.94
CA SER A 313 -23.79 -3.08 -19.97
C SER A 313 -23.91 -4.50 -19.43
N GLY A 314 -24.03 -4.70 -18.11
CA GLY A 314 -24.29 -6.02 -17.50
C GLY A 314 -23.24 -7.08 -17.82
N GLY A 315 -22.06 -6.67 -18.29
CA GLY A 315 -20.97 -7.56 -18.68
C GLY A 315 -20.41 -8.27 -17.45
N ARG A 316 -20.58 -9.59 -17.41
CA ARG A 316 -19.89 -10.50 -16.48
C ARG A 316 -18.36 -10.39 -16.68
N ALA A 317 -17.73 -9.42 -16.04
CA ALA A 317 -16.30 -9.39 -15.81
C ALA A 317 -16.09 -9.36 -14.30
N GLY A 318 -15.88 -10.54 -13.71
CA GLY A 318 -15.63 -10.73 -12.29
C GLY A 318 -16.86 -10.48 -11.40
N THR A 319 -17.22 -11.44 -10.57
CA THR A 319 -18.21 -11.24 -9.51
C THR A 319 -17.73 -10.16 -8.54
N ASP A 320 -18.17 -8.92 -8.75
CA ASP A 320 -18.22 -7.90 -7.71
C ASP A 320 -19.22 -8.40 -6.63
N PRO A 321 -18.80 -8.62 -5.38
CA PRO A 321 -19.77 -8.77 -4.31
C PRO A 321 -20.41 -7.40 -4.09
N MET A 322 -21.68 -7.28 -4.47
CA MET A 322 -22.51 -6.13 -4.16
C MET A 322 -22.29 -5.68 -2.71
N THR A 323 -21.75 -4.48 -2.53
CA THR A 323 -21.64 -3.84 -1.23
C THR A 323 -22.99 -3.19 -0.93
N THR A 324 -23.97 -4.00 -0.52
CA THR A 324 -25.26 -3.50 -0.07
C THR A 324 -25.09 -2.92 1.33
N GLY A 325 -24.74 -1.63 1.40
CA GLY A 325 -24.81 -0.87 2.63
C GLY A 325 -26.27 -0.69 3.03
N SER A 326 -26.74 -1.47 4.01
CA SER A 326 -28.05 -1.24 4.62
C SER A 326 -27.97 0.03 5.48
N ILE A 327 -28.56 1.09 4.95
CA ILE A 327 -28.92 2.30 5.70
C ILE A 327 -30.13 1.93 6.55
N LEU A 328 -30.03 2.07 7.87
CA LEU A 328 -31.06 2.56 8.81
C LEU A 328 -30.63 2.18 10.23
N SER A 329 -30.31 3.18 11.08
CA SER A 329 -30.72 3.20 12.50
C SER A 329 -30.37 4.52 13.17
N ARG A 330 -31.36 4.99 13.92
CA ARG A 330 -31.55 6.31 14.56
C ARG A 330 -30.67 6.48 15.80
N ALA A 331 -30.25 7.72 16.05
CA ALA A 331 -29.37 8.12 17.15
C ALA A 331 -30.08 8.25 18.52
N ILE A 332 -29.34 8.01 19.61
CA ILE A 332 -29.66 8.46 20.97
C ILE A 332 -28.38 8.93 21.67
N GLY A 333 -28.39 10.18 22.18
CA GLY A 333 -27.88 10.56 23.51
C GLY A 333 -26.40 10.91 23.70
N THR A 334 -26.15 12.17 24.03
CA THR A 334 -24.87 12.86 24.30
C THR A 334 -24.42 12.84 25.78
N ALA A 335 -23.10 12.82 26.03
CA ALA A 335 -22.37 13.44 27.16
C ALA A 335 -20.87 13.13 26.95
N GLY A 336 -19.84 13.95 27.22
CA GLY A 336 -19.63 15.27 27.81
C GLY A 336 -18.11 15.49 27.76
N SER A 337 -17.67 16.75 27.64
CA SER A 337 -16.30 17.23 27.43
C SER A 337 -15.30 16.88 28.54
N ASP A 338 -14.01 16.75 28.20
CA ASP A 338 -12.93 17.51 28.84
C ASP A 338 -11.59 17.40 28.08
N ASP A 339 -10.90 18.53 28.01
CA ASP A 339 -9.71 18.88 27.21
C ASP A 339 -8.45 18.89 28.08
N PRO A 340 -7.30 18.31 27.62
CA PRO A 340 -6.00 18.62 28.20
C PRO A 340 -4.96 19.09 27.17
N GLU A 341 -5.25 20.13 26.38
CA GLU A 341 -4.22 20.94 25.71
C GLU A 341 -3.52 21.90 26.69
N ARG A 342 -2.60 21.39 27.51
CA ARG A 342 -1.52 22.22 28.14
C ARG A 342 -0.42 21.40 28.83
N SER A 343 0.33 20.57 28.10
CA SER A 343 1.62 20.07 28.64
C SER A 343 2.66 19.56 27.62
N SER A 344 2.38 19.55 26.32
CA SER A 344 3.27 18.89 25.33
C SER A 344 4.25 19.81 24.59
N GLU A 345 4.09 21.13 24.67
CA GLU A 345 4.96 22.09 23.95
C GLU A 345 6.30 22.28 24.68
N SER A 346 6.29 22.42 26.01
CA SER A 346 7.49 22.73 26.81
C SER A 346 8.39 21.52 27.09
N LEU A 347 8.01 20.32 26.66
CA LEU A 347 8.82 19.09 26.77
C LEU A 347 9.60 18.78 25.48
N ARG A 348 9.17 19.31 24.33
CA ARG A 348 9.81 19.10 23.03
C ARG A 348 10.95 20.07 22.76
N GLU A 349 10.88 21.26 23.34
CA GLU A 349 11.88 22.32 23.15
C GLU A 349 13.15 22.08 23.97
N ARG A 350 13.03 21.40 25.12
CA ARG A 350 14.16 21.06 26.00
C ARG A 350 15.02 19.90 25.48
N TRP A 351 14.54 19.13 24.50
CA TRP A 351 15.26 17.95 23.98
C TRP A 351 16.05 18.23 22.69
N ARG A 352 15.86 19.39 22.05
CA ARG A 352 16.53 19.75 20.79
C ARG A 352 17.89 20.44 20.94
N ALA A 353 18.32 20.74 22.16
CA ALA A 353 19.57 21.47 22.41
C ALA A 353 20.82 20.60 22.64
N THR A 354 20.75 19.26 22.51
CA THR A 354 21.92 18.41 22.79
C THR A 354 22.02 17.21 21.85
N ALA A 355 22.40 17.45 20.59
CA ALA A 355 22.89 16.38 19.72
C ALA A 355 23.69 16.94 18.53
N THR A 356 24.84 17.56 18.79
CA THR A 356 25.90 17.68 17.78
C THR A 356 27.05 16.77 18.15
N ARG A 357 27.04 15.56 17.57
CA ARG A 357 28.24 14.74 17.32
C ARG A 357 27.86 13.58 16.41
N SER A 358 28.44 13.55 15.21
CA SER A 358 29.24 12.44 14.66
C SER A 358 29.02 12.21 13.17
N GLY A 359 29.81 12.89 12.33
CA GLY A 359 30.01 12.55 10.92
C GLY A 359 30.84 11.28 10.68
N LEU A 360 30.79 10.31 11.60
CA LEU A 360 31.47 9.01 11.50
C LEU A 360 30.49 7.83 11.41
N ILE A 361 29.19 8.04 11.66
CA ILE A 361 28.18 6.97 11.73
C ILE A 361 27.31 6.90 10.45
N ASP A 362 27.09 8.02 9.78
CA ASP A 362 26.31 8.07 8.52
C ASP A 362 26.94 7.22 7.40
N GLY A 363 28.27 7.15 7.37
CA GLY A 363 29.01 6.28 6.45
C GLY A 363 28.85 4.78 6.73
N TRP A 364 28.55 4.38 7.98
CA TRP A 364 28.39 2.97 8.36
C TRP A 364 27.05 2.40 7.91
N ILE A 365 25.97 3.18 7.91
CA ILE A 365 24.65 2.75 7.43
C ILE A 365 24.69 2.53 5.91
N ALA A 366 25.30 3.47 5.17
CA ALA A 366 25.48 3.33 3.73
C ALA A 366 26.38 2.12 3.39
N SER A 367 27.43 1.88 4.19
CA SER A 367 28.30 0.70 4.05
C SER A 367 27.59 -0.61 4.41
N ALA A 368 26.79 -0.63 5.48
CA ALA A 368 26.03 -1.78 5.91
C ALA A 368 24.88 -2.10 4.94
N ALA A 369 24.16 -1.10 4.43
CA ALA A 369 23.15 -1.28 3.39
C ALA A 369 23.76 -1.81 2.08
N ARG A 370 24.96 -1.36 1.70
CA ARG A 370 25.73 -1.90 0.57
C ARG A 370 26.20 -3.33 0.79
N LEU A 371 26.69 -3.66 1.98
CA LEU A 371 27.08 -5.02 2.37
C LEU A 371 25.85 -5.94 2.39
N LEU A 372 24.79 -5.59 3.11
CA LEU A 372 23.53 -6.33 3.19
C LEU A 372 22.85 -6.47 1.82
N GLY A 373 22.95 -5.48 0.94
CA GLY A 373 22.47 -5.58 -0.45
C GLY A 373 23.31 -6.52 -1.32
N GLY A 374 24.58 -6.77 -0.98
CA GLY A 374 25.50 -7.63 -1.72
C GLY A 374 25.51 -9.10 -1.28
N ILE A 375 25.13 -9.41 -0.03
CA ILE A 375 25.20 -10.76 0.57
C ILE A 375 23.83 -11.48 0.53
N GLY A 376 22.82 -10.87 -0.08
CA GLY A 376 21.48 -11.44 -0.18
C GLY A 376 21.37 -12.53 -1.25
N ALA A 377 21.52 -13.78 -0.85
CA ALA A 377 20.89 -14.89 -1.55
C ALA A 377 19.43 -14.99 -1.06
N SER A 378 18.53 -14.28 -1.74
CA SER A 378 17.09 -14.47 -1.60
C SER A 378 16.54 -15.13 -2.86
N ASP A 379 15.61 -16.07 -2.65
CA ASP A 379 14.73 -16.70 -3.64
C ASP A 379 14.70 -15.97 -4.99
N GLY A 380 15.61 -16.38 -5.88
CA GLY A 380 15.67 -15.89 -7.26
C GLY A 380 14.50 -16.39 -8.13
N GLN A 381 13.55 -17.11 -7.55
CA GLN A 381 12.47 -17.75 -8.27
C GLN A 381 11.22 -16.84 -8.27
N ARG A 382 11.18 -15.84 -9.16
CA ARG A 382 9.95 -15.39 -9.88
C ARG A 382 10.09 -14.08 -10.65
N ALA A 383 11.06 -13.22 -10.36
CA ALA A 383 11.20 -11.95 -11.07
C ALA A 383 11.67 -12.12 -12.53
N ALA A 384 12.32 -13.25 -12.86
CA ALA A 384 12.88 -13.50 -14.19
C ALA A 384 11.89 -14.09 -15.22
N ASP A 385 10.69 -14.54 -14.79
CA ASP A 385 9.79 -15.31 -15.66
C ASP A 385 8.47 -14.59 -16.00
N VAL A 386 8.25 -13.36 -15.52
CA VAL A 386 7.03 -12.61 -15.89
C VAL A 386 7.22 -12.05 -17.29
N ARG A 387 6.72 -12.78 -18.28
CA ARG A 387 6.60 -12.26 -19.65
C ARG A 387 5.46 -11.24 -19.69
N PRO A 388 5.67 -10.07 -20.32
CA PRO A 388 4.57 -9.12 -20.47
C PRO A 388 3.45 -9.75 -21.31
N PRO A 389 2.16 -9.50 -21.02
CA PRO A 389 1.07 -9.94 -21.87
C PRO A 389 1.16 -9.26 -23.25
N ALA A 390 0.66 -9.93 -24.30
CA ALA A 390 0.67 -9.37 -25.66
C ALA A 390 -0.25 -8.15 -25.79
N THR A 391 -1.21 -8.02 -24.88
CA THR A 391 -2.24 -7.00 -24.79
C THR A 391 -1.94 -5.94 -23.73
N ALA A 392 -0.69 -5.83 -23.26
CA ALA A 392 -0.30 -4.82 -22.27
C ALA A 392 -0.66 -3.40 -22.75
N THR A 393 -1.35 -2.63 -21.92
CA THR A 393 -1.81 -1.26 -22.22
C THR A 393 -1.12 -0.18 -21.39
N LEU A 394 -0.54 -0.54 -20.24
CA LEU A 394 0.24 0.34 -19.39
C LEU A 394 1.32 -0.45 -18.67
N ILE A 395 2.49 0.14 -18.54
CA ILE A 395 3.54 -0.31 -17.63
C ILE A 395 3.94 0.83 -16.71
N VAL A 396 3.99 0.51 -15.42
CA VAL A 396 4.63 1.33 -14.40
C VAL A 396 5.81 0.54 -13.87
N ALA A 397 7.03 1.05 -13.95
CA ALA A 397 8.21 0.35 -13.48
C ALA A 397 9.05 1.30 -12.63
N GLN A 398 9.74 0.76 -11.62
CA GLN A 398 10.67 1.51 -10.81
C GLN A 398 12.06 0.89 -10.87
N THR A 399 13.06 1.75 -10.79
CA THR A 399 14.47 1.38 -10.67
C THR A 399 15.18 2.34 -9.71
N ALA A 400 16.38 1.97 -9.26
CA ALA A 400 17.22 2.90 -8.48
C ALA A 400 17.80 3.96 -9.42
N ALA A 401 17.90 5.20 -8.96
CA ALA A 401 18.66 6.24 -9.63
C ALA A 401 20.14 5.79 -9.80
N PRO A 402 20.89 6.32 -10.78
CA PRO A 402 22.27 5.93 -11.02
C PRO A 402 23.18 6.02 -9.78
N ASP A 403 22.98 7.05 -8.95
CA ASP A 403 23.69 7.27 -7.68
C ASP A 403 23.17 6.43 -6.50
N ARG A 404 22.06 5.70 -6.70
CA ARG A 404 21.30 4.90 -5.72
C ARG A 404 20.80 5.68 -4.50
N SER A 405 20.67 7.01 -4.61
CA SER A 405 20.14 7.84 -3.52
C SER A 405 18.61 7.87 -3.49
N ALA A 406 17.98 7.62 -4.64
CA ALA A 406 16.54 7.71 -4.85
C ALA A 406 16.02 6.66 -5.84
N GLY A 407 14.70 6.63 -6.04
CA GLY A 407 14.05 5.83 -7.06
C GLY A 407 13.61 6.65 -8.27
N TRP A 408 13.74 6.05 -9.45
CA TRP A 408 13.18 6.53 -10.70
C TRP A 408 12.00 5.64 -11.09
N THR A 409 10.87 6.25 -11.43
CA THR A 409 9.66 5.54 -11.85
C THR A 409 9.32 5.91 -13.29
N LEU A 410 9.18 4.93 -14.16
CA LEU A 410 8.67 5.08 -15.52
C LEU A 410 7.19 4.72 -15.55
N VAL A 411 6.40 5.54 -16.23
CA VAL A 411 4.99 5.33 -16.52
C VAL A 411 4.80 5.49 -18.02
N THR A 412 4.45 4.40 -18.70
CA THR A 412 4.37 4.40 -20.17
C THR A 412 3.28 3.50 -20.72
N ALA A 413 2.76 3.86 -21.88
CA ALA A 413 1.71 3.18 -22.62
C ALA A 413 2.00 3.27 -24.13
N PRO A 414 1.35 2.46 -24.99
CA PRO A 414 1.62 2.47 -26.43
C PRO A 414 1.46 3.85 -27.09
N THR A 415 0.52 4.66 -26.61
CA THR A 415 0.20 6.00 -27.13
C THR A 415 -0.12 6.95 -25.98
N ALA A 416 0.01 8.27 -26.22
CA ALA A 416 -0.35 9.28 -25.22
C ALA A 416 -1.84 9.21 -24.82
N ALA A 417 -2.70 8.98 -25.81
CA ALA A 417 -4.12 8.76 -25.60
C ALA A 417 -4.41 7.53 -24.71
N GLY A 418 -3.71 6.41 -24.95
CA GLY A 418 -3.81 5.22 -24.11
C GLY A 418 -3.25 5.43 -22.70
N LEU A 419 -2.17 6.22 -22.59
CA LEU A 419 -1.55 6.58 -21.31
C LEU A 419 -2.53 7.31 -20.39
N PHE A 420 -3.23 8.32 -20.93
CA PHE A 420 -4.26 9.05 -20.20
C PHE A 420 -5.36 8.14 -19.67
N ASP A 421 -5.91 7.28 -20.55
CA ASP A 421 -6.99 6.38 -20.18
C ASP A 421 -6.55 5.34 -19.14
N ALA A 422 -5.39 4.72 -19.34
CA ALA A 422 -4.90 3.66 -18.48
C ALA A 422 -4.45 4.19 -17.11
N ILE A 423 -3.89 5.39 -17.01
CA ILE A 423 -3.52 5.97 -15.71
C ILE A 423 -4.74 6.31 -14.88
N ALA A 424 -5.81 6.82 -15.50
CA ALA A 424 -7.04 7.08 -14.77
C ALA A 424 -7.65 5.80 -14.17
N ASP A 425 -7.57 4.68 -14.88
CA ASP A 425 -8.04 3.39 -14.40
C ASP A 425 -7.09 2.79 -13.35
N ALA A 426 -5.78 2.82 -13.60
CA ALA A 426 -4.76 2.28 -12.71
C ALA A 426 -4.67 3.04 -11.37
N THR A 427 -5.06 4.31 -11.33
CA THR A 427 -5.08 5.14 -10.12
C THR A 427 -6.42 5.10 -9.37
N ALA A 428 -7.42 4.34 -9.87
CA ALA A 428 -8.67 4.12 -9.16
C ALA A 428 -8.42 3.48 -7.78
N PRO A 429 -9.28 3.72 -6.78
CA PRO A 429 -9.04 3.27 -5.40
C PRO A 429 -8.65 1.79 -5.24
N ASP A 430 -9.39 0.88 -5.89
CA ASP A 430 -9.13 -0.56 -5.82
C ASP A 430 -7.91 -1.00 -6.64
N ALA A 431 -7.66 -0.35 -7.78
CA ALA A 431 -6.48 -0.60 -8.61
C ALA A 431 -5.19 -0.14 -7.90
N TRP A 432 -5.26 0.97 -7.17
CA TRP A 432 -4.14 1.53 -6.43
C TRP A 432 -3.58 0.58 -5.35
N LEU A 433 -4.42 -0.28 -4.76
CA LEU A 433 -3.99 -1.32 -3.82
C LEU A 433 -3.05 -2.36 -4.45
N GLN A 434 -3.05 -2.45 -5.78
CA GLN A 434 -2.25 -3.39 -6.56
C GLN A 434 -0.89 -2.80 -7.00
N TRP A 435 -0.63 -1.52 -6.73
CA TRP A 435 0.67 -0.90 -7.01
C TRP A 435 1.70 -1.37 -5.98
N HIS A 436 2.46 -2.41 -6.31
CA HIS A 436 3.53 -2.93 -5.47
C HIS A 436 4.63 -3.61 -6.29
N GLY A 437 5.78 -3.88 -5.65
CA GLY A 437 6.92 -4.54 -6.28
C GLY A 437 7.70 -3.62 -7.23
N ALA A 438 8.45 -4.21 -8.16
CA ALA A 438 9.33 -3.47 -9.05
C ALA A 438 8.62 -2.88 -10.27
N ALA A 439 7.58 -3.55 -10.75
CA ALA A 439 6.80 -3.10 -11.88
C ALA A 439 5.34 -3.54 -11.75
N LEU A 440 4.46 -2.86 -12.48
CA LEU A 440 3.04 -3.12 -12.60
C LEU A 440 2.70 -3.07 -14.08
N VAL A 441 2.02 -4.10 -14.57
CA VAL A 441 1.57 -4.20 -15.96
C VAL A 441 0.05 -4.28 -15.98
N VAL A 442 -0.58 -3.46 -16.82
CA VAL A 442 -2.02 -3.52 -17.07
C VAL A 442 -2.25 -4.30 -18.36
N ASP A 443 -3.04 -5.37 -18.27
CA ASP A 443 -3.49 -6.11 -19.45
C ASP A 443 -4.77 -5.47 -20.00
N GLY A 444 -4.77 -5.10 -21.28
CA GLY A 444 -5.94 -4.56 -21.97
C GLY A 444 -7.02 -5.58 -22.30
N ALA A 445 -6.74 -6.89 -22.21
CA ALA A 445 -7.72 -7.93 -22.54
C ALA A 445 -8.83 -8.04 -21.49
N ASP A 446 -8.48 -7.93 -20.21
CA ASP A 446 -9.39 -8.09 -19.08
C ASP A 446 -9.28 -6.96 -18.04
N ALA A 447 -8.49 -5.92 -18.32
CA ALA A 447 -8.17 -4.83 -17.40
C ALA A 447 -7.52 -5.30 -16.09
N SER A 448 -6.87 -6.47 -16.09
CA SER A 448 -6.16 -6.98 -14.92
C SER A 448 -4.84 -6.25 -14.71
N LEU A 449 -4.47 -6.12 -13.44
CA LEU A 449 -3.23 -5.50 -12.98
C LEU A 449 -2.31 -6.60 -12.43
N THR A 450 -1.15 -6.77 -13.04
CA THR A 450 -0.16 -7.75 -12.62
C THR A 450 1.07 -7.04 -12.07
N ALA A 451 1.30 -7.18 -10.77
CA ALA A 451 2.49 -6.66 -10.11
C ALA A 451 3.65 -7.66 -10.19
N VAL A 452 4.84 -7.15 -10.49
CA VAL A 452 6.08 -7.92 -10.61
C VAL A 452 6.93 -7.68 -9.36
N PRO A 453 7.31 -8.73 -8.61
CA PRO A 453 8.07 -8.57 -7.38
C PRO A 453 9.49 -8.05 -7.66
N ALA A 454 10.03 -7.28 -6.72
CA ALA A 454 11.42 -6.83 -6.78
C ALA A 454 12.38 -7.96 -6.44
N ALA A 455 13.31 -8.28 -7.34
CA ALA A 455 14.30 -9.33 -7.12
C ALA A 455 15.34 -8.94 -6.06
N ARG A 456 15.86 -7.72 -6.15
CA ARG A 456 16.92 -7.19 -5.28
C ARG A 456 16.69 -5.70 -5.00
N PRO A 457 15.85 -5.35 -4.02
CA PRO A 457 15.65 -3.96 -3.67
C PRO A 457 16.91 -3.37 -3.04
N THR A 458 17.29 -2.18 -3.50
CA THR A 458 18.26 -1.30 -2.84
C THR A 458 17.57 -0.66 -1.64
N LEU A 459 18.26 -0.69 -0.49
CA LEU A 459 17.78 -0.09 0.74
C LEU A 459 18.26 1.36 0.84
N ILE A 460 17.34 2.28 1.09
CA ILE A 460 17.60 3.73 1.17
C ILE A 460 17.21 4.21 2.58
N ALA A 461 18.10 4.92 3.26
CA ALA A 461 17.78 5.49 4.57
C ALA A 461 16.64 6.52 4.45
N SER A 462 15.57 6.33 5.23
CA SER A 462 14.37 7.17 5.17
C SER A 462 14.29 8.25 6.26
N GLY A 463 15.21 8.24 7.22
CA GLY A 463 15.23 9.15 8.35
C GLY A 463 16.56 9.16 9.10
N PRO A 464 16.67 9.94 10.18
CA PRO A 464 17.89 10.00 10.99
C PRO A 464 18.20 8.63 11.61
N TRP A 465 19.47 8.39 11.90
CA TRP A 465 19.88 7.13 12.50
C TRP A 465 19.22 6.88 13.87
N SER A 466 18.82 5.64 14.11
CA SER A 466 18.28 5.17 15.39
C SER A 466 18.75 3.74 15.62
N ALA A 467 19.38 3.48 16.77
CA ALA A 467 19.81 2.13 17.16
C ALA A 467 18.62 1.14 17.23
N GLY A 468 17.47 1.61 17.71
CA GLY A 468 16.24 0.82 17.76
C GLY A 468 15.76 0.42 16.38
N ASN A 469 15.72 1.38 15.44
CA ASN A 469 15.35 1.10 14.06
C ASN A 469 16.39 0.21 13.35
N ALA A 470 17.68 0.45 13.56
CA ALA A 470 18.74 -0.36 12.99
C ALA A 470 18.63 -1.83 13.41
N ARG A 471 18.31 -2.10 14.68
CA ARG A 471 18.02 -3.46 15.18
C ARG A 471 16.82 -4.08 14.47
N LEU A 472 15.72 -3.35 14.32
CA LEU A 472 14.52 -3.83 13.62
C LEU A 472 14.81 -4.13 12.15
N VAL A 473 15.50 -3.23 11.45
CA VAL A 473 15.89 -3.40 10.04
C VAL A 473 16.84 -4.59 9.86
N LEU A 474 17.82 -4.77 10.76
CA LEU A 474 18.73 -5.91 10.71
C LEU A 474 17.98 -7.23 10.93
N ALA A 475 17.09 -7.30 11.92
CA ALA A 475 16.25 -8.47 12.15
C ALA A 475 15.39 -8.78 10.92
N ALA A 476 14.80 -7.75 10.31
CA ALA A 476 13.97 -7.88 9.12
C ALA A 476 14.77 -8.36 7.92
N TRP A 477 15.99 -7.87 7.76
CA TRP A 477 16.89 -8.33 6.70
C TRP A 477 17.32 -9.78 6.91
N LEU A 478 17.68 -10.18 8.13
CA LEU A 478 18.05 -11.57 8.44
C LEU A 478 16.88 -12.54 8.21
N SER A 479 15.66 -12.13 8.55
CA SER A 479 14.44 -12.91 8.29
C SER A 479 14.22 -13.17 6.78
N ARG A 480 14.55 -12.20 5.92
CA ARG A 480 14.50 -12.36 4.45
C ARG A 480 15.70 -13.10 3.84
N ASN A 481 16.76 -13.33 4.62
CA ASN A 481 18.01 -13.94 4.16
C ASN A 481 18.41 -15.13 5.05
N PRO A 482 17.69 -16.26 4.97
CA PRO A 482 17.87 -17.40 5.89
C PRO A 482 19.28 -18.00 5.82
N LEU A 483 19.93 -17.99 4.65
CA LEU A 483 21.32 -18.44 4.50
C LEU A 483 22.30 -17.54 5.25
N ALA A 484 22.14 -16.22 5.15
CA ALA A 484 22.98 -15.28 5.90
C ALA A 484 22.77 -15.42 7.41
N TYR A 485 21.54 -15.65 7.85
CA TYR A 485 21.21 -15.95 9.24
C TYR A 485 21.89 -17.25 9.74
N ALA A 486 21.79 -18.34 8.97
CA ALA A 486 22.43 -19.61 9.31
C ALA A 486 23.96 -19.50 9.40
N LEU A 487 24.58 -18.80 8.43
CA LEU A 487 26.03 -18.55 8.43
C LEU A 487 26.46 -17.71 9.63
N ALA A 488 25.72 -16.65 9.96
CA ALA A 488 26.01 -15.82 11.14
C ALA A 488 25.93 -16.65 12.43
N GLY A 489 24.93 -17.52 12.55
CA GLY A 489 24.80 -18.45 13.67
C GLY A 489 25.97 -19.43 13.76
N LEU A 490 26.41 -19.99 12.63
CA LEU A 490 27.55 -20.90 12.56
C LEU A 490 28.86 -20.21 12.96
N VAL A 491 29.11 -18.99 12.46
CA VAL A 491 30.29 -18.20 12.85
C VAL A 491 30.26 -17.88 14.35
N ALA A 492 29.10 -17.50 14.89
CA ALA A 492 28.95 -17.23 16.32
C ALA A 492 29.21 -18.49 17.17
N ALA A 493 28.71 -19.65 16.74
CA ALA A 493 28.96 -20.92 17.41
C ALA A 493 30.46 -21.31 17.38
N ILE A 494 31.14 -21.14 16.23
CA ILE A 494 32.59 -21.37 16.11
C ILE A 494 33.36 -20.42 17.04
N ALA A 495 33.02 -19.13 17.03
CA ALA A 495 33.67 -18.13 17.89
C ALA A 495 33.47 -18.44 19.38
N ALA A 496 32.26 -18.85 19.79
CA ALA A 496 31.98 -19.28 21.15
C ALA A 496 32.78 -20.54 21.52
N GLY A 497 32.85 -21.53 20.62
CA GLY A 497 33.66 -22.74 20.81
C GLY A 497 35.15 -22.44 20.98
N LEU A 498 35.71 -21.56 20.13
CA LEU A 498 37.11 -21.10 20.25
C LEU A 498 37.35 -20.32 21.55
N GLY A 499 36.37 -19.50 21.97
CA GLY A 499 36.44 -18.75 23.23
C GLY A 499 36.47 -19.66 24.46
N ILE A 500 35.60 -20.67 24.50
CA ILE A 500 35.56 -21.68 25.57
C ILE A 500 36.86 -22.49 25.58
N ALA A 501 37.33 -22.96 24.41
CA ALA A 501 38.58 -23.69 24.30
C ALA A 501 39.79 -22.86 24.78
N GLY A 502 39.84 -21.58 24.43
CA GLY A 502 40.87 -20.65 24.91
C GLY A 502 40.81 -20.40 26.41
N ALA A 503 39.62 -20.31 27.00
CA ALA A 503 39.44 -20.18 28.45
C ALA A 503 39.92 -21.44 29.20
N LEU A 504 39.54 -22.63 28.71
CA LEU A 504 39.96 -23.92 29.26
C LEU A 504 41.49 -24.12 29.18
N ALA A 505 42.11 -23.74 28.06
CA ALA A 505 43.56 -23.80 27.90
C ALA A 505 44.30 -22.90 28.92
N ARG A 506 43.76 -21.72 29.25
CA ARG A 506 44.35 -20.81 30.24
C ARG A 506 44.16 -21.29 31.69
N SER A 507 43.04 -21.95 32.00
CA SER A 507 42.81 -22.52 33.34
C SER A 507 43.64 -23.78 33.57
N GLY A 508 43.86 -24.60 32.54
CA GLY A 508 44.68 -25.81 32.63
C GLY A 508 46.18 -25.57 32.80
N GLN A 509 46.68 -24.36 32.51
CA GLN A 509 48.07 -23.96 32.73
C GLN A 509 48.35 -23.41 34.14
N ARG A 510 47.35 -23.34 35.02
CA ARG A 510 47.49 -22.85 36.41
C ARG A 510 47.34 -23.94 37.47
N ALA A 511 47.39 -25.22 37.08
CA ALA A 511 47.39 -26.38 37.98
C ALA A 511 48.79 -27.00 38.05
#